data_AF-A0A2W0BRI1-F1
#
_entry.id   AF-A0A2W0BRI1-F1
#
_cell.length_a   1.000
_cell.length_b   1.000
_cell.length_c   1.000
_cell.angle_alpha   90.00
_cell.angle_beta   90.00
_cell.angle_gamma   90.00
#
_symmetry.space_group_name_H-M   'P 1'
#
loop_
_entity.id
_entity.type
_entity.pdbx_description
1 polymer ?
#
loop_
_entity_poly.entity_id
_entity_poly.type
_entity_poly.pdbx_seq_one_letter_code
_entity_poly.pdbx_strand_id
1 'polypeptide(L)'
;MRKFGAALLVSVFVFSNQGNAREPKLSALLLQARYVALGFETAGGFLGEWETHAFVSANILPEDRQALANLSGALRKWNRYAITIDPRQAELLIAVRAGRLASANGGIHVETGSIDPTGRTRRMPGVGIGPAIGAEAGPPSDYLAVYAAHEGEEGPRIWRKTEDDGLGGKDPPLLENFKSDVEAAAKQSKKP
;
A
#
# COMPACT_ATOMS: atom_id res chain seq x y z
N MET A 1 -18.59 -57.84 -42.47
CA MET A 1 -17.75 -57.40 -41.33
C MET A 1 -16.96 -56.16 -41.73
N ARG A 2 -16.69 -55.28 -40.75
CA ARG A 2 -15.91 -54.01 -40.78
C ARG A 2 -16.75 -52.75 -41.00
N LYS A 3 -17.08 -52.15 -39.85
CA LYS A 3 -17.71 -50.85 -39.63
C LYS A 3 -16.63 -49.77 -39.78
N PHE A 4 -16.88 -48.71 -40.55
CA PHE A 4 -16.11 -47.47 -40.48
C PHE A 4 -16.95 -46.44 -39.74
N GLY A 5 -16.57 -46.16 -38.49
CA GLY A 5 -17.19 -45.11 -37.68
C GLY A 5 -16.71 -43.74 -38.14
N ALA A 6 -17.64 -42.87 -38.49
CA ALA A 6 -17.38 -41.45 -38.65
C ALA A 6 -17.37 -40.81 -37.26
N ALA A 7 -16.19 -40.41 -36.78
CA ALA A 7 -16.07 -39.61 -35.57
C ALA A 7 -16.31 -38.13 -35.94
N LEU A 8 -17.48 -37.62 -35.56
CA LEU A 8 -17.83 -36.21 -35.66
C LEU A 8 -17.15 -35.45 -34.51
N LEU A 9 -16.03 -34.81 -34.80
CA LEU A 9 -15.34 -33.90 -33.86
C LEU A 9 -16.16 -32.61 -33.77
N VAL A 10 -17.05 -32.52 -32.77
CA VAL A 10 -17.67 -31.25 -32.38
C VAL A 10 -16.59 -30.43 -31.68
N SER A 11 -15.94 -29.55 -32.42
CA SER A 11 -15.02 -28.56 -31.87
C SER A 11 -15.85 -27.49 -31.16
N VAL A 12 -16.00 -27.63 -29.84
CA VAL A 12 -16.55 -26.59 -28.99
C VAL A 12 -15.51 -25.48 -28.92
N PHE A 13 -15.60 -24.51 -29.84
CA PHE A 13 -15.00 -23.21 -29.61
C PHE A 13 -15.76 -22.57 -28.45
N VAL A 14 -15.19 -22.70 -27.25
CA VAL A 14 -15.51 -21.78 -26.16
C VAL A 14 -15.04 -20.43 -26.66
N PHE A 15 -15.98 -19.64 -27.21
CA PHE A 15 -15.78 -18.20 -27.34
C PHE A 15 -15.62 -17.70 -25.90
N SER A 16 -14.37 -17.60 -25.44
CA SER A 16 -14.03 -16.70 -24.36
C SER A 16 -14.52 -15.34 -24.83
N ASN A 17 -15.70 -14.96 -24.35
CA ASN A 17 -16.21 -13.61 -24.43
C ASN A 17 -15.29 -12.77 -23.54
N GLN A 18 -14.06 -12.53 -23.99
CA GLN A 18 -13.27 -11.40 -23.56
C GLN A 18 -13.94 -10.16 -24.14
N GLY A 19 -15.14 -9.88 -23.62
CA GLY A 19 -15.74 -8.58 -23.75
C GLY A 19 -14.69 -7.61 -23.25
N ASN A 20 -14.22 -6.76 -24.16
CA ASN A 20 -13.31 -5.65 -23.92
C ASN A 20 -13.44 -5.16 -22.48
N ALA A 21 -12.50 -5.57 -21.63
CA ALA A 21 -12.37 -5.02 -20.30
C ALA A 21 -11.93 -3.58 -20.51
N ARG A 22 -12.92 -2.69 -20.70
CA ARG A 22 -12.74 -1.26 -20.53
C ARG A 22 -11.98 -1.13 -19.22
N GLU A 23 -10.81 -0.47 -19.24
CA GLU A 23 -10.16 -0.04 -18.00
C GLU A 23 -11.26 0.37 -17.03
N PRO A 24 -11.30 -0.19 -15.81
CA PRO A 24 -12.39 0.11 -14.91
C PRO A 24 -12.41 1.63 -14.79
N LYS A 25 -13.47 2.27 -15.31
CA LYS A 25 -13.79 3.65 -14.98
C LYS A 25 -13.63 3.70 -13.48
N LEU A 26 -12.67 4.50 -12.99
CA LEU A 26 -12.37 4.65 -11.57
C LEU A 26 -13.71 4.60 -10.81
N SER A 27 -13.82 3.67 -9.87
CA SER A 27 -15.11 3.31 -9.27
C SER A 27 -15.86 4.57 -8.82
N ALA A 28 -17.16 4.67 -9.10
CA ALA A 28 -18.00 5.78 -8.64
C ALA A 28 -17.86 6.02 -7.13
N LEU A 29 -17.49 4.97 -6.39
CA LEU A 29 -17.13 5.02 -4.98
C LEU A 29 -16.07 6.08 -4.66
N LEU A 30 -15.01 6.21 -5.47
CA LEU A 30 -13.96 7.23 -5.26
C LEU A 30 -14.49 8.66 -5.36
N LEU A 31 -15.54 8.87 -6.17
CA LEU A 31 -16.11 10.19 -6.37
C LEU A 31 -17.11 10.57 -5.27
N GLN A 32 -17.86 9.60 -4.77
CA GLN A 32 -18.93 9.79 -3.79
C GLN A 32 -18.49 9.65 -2.33
N ALA A 33 -17.40 8.90 -2.07
CA ALA A 33 -16.92 8.66 -0.73
C ALA A 33 -16.59 9.96 0.00
N ARG A 34 -16.96 10.02 1.27
CA ARG A 34 -16.73 11.13 2.18
C ARG A 34 -15.71 10.77 3.24
N TYR A 35 -15.76 9.54 3.76
CA TYR A 35 -14.92 9.09 4.85
C TYR A 35 -13.91 8.03 4.43
N VAL A 36 -12.68 8.17 4.91
CA VAL A 36 -11.60 7.22 4.66
C VAL A 36 -10.91 6.83 5.95
N ALA A 37 -10.50 5.56 6.07
CA ALA A 37 -9.60 5.12 7.12
C ALA A 37 -8.22 4.82 6.52
N LEU A 38 -7.19 5.07 7.32
CA LEU A 38 -5.79 4.89 6.93
C LEU A 38 -5.20 3.64 7.57
N GLY A 39 -4.24 3.02 6.90
CA GLY A 39 -3.55 1.85 7.40
C GLY A 39 -2.36 1.43 6.55
N PHE A 40 -1.88 0.25 6.84
CA PHE A 40 -0.70 -0.35 6.25
C PHE A 40 -1.10 -1.51 5.33
N GLU A 41 -0.42 -1.64 4.20
CA GLU A 41 -0.48 -2.83 3.36
C GLU A 41 0.49 -3.88 3.93
N THR A 42 -0.04 -5.02 4.34
CA THR A 42 0.75 -6.13 4.88
C THR A 42 0.55 -7.41 4.05
N ALA A 43 1.37 -8.43 4.29
CA ALA A 43 1.15 -9.75 3.68
C ALA A 43 -0.21 -10.37 4.06
N GLY A 44 -0.81 -9.96 5.19
CA GLY A 44 -2.14 -10.38 5.64
C GLY A 44 -3.28 -9.50 5.15
N GLY A 45 -3.00 -8.51 4.29
CA GLY A 45 -3.97 -7.50 3.85
C GLY A 45 -3.83 -6.17 4.59
N PHE A 46 -4.87 -5.35 4.51
CA PHE A 46 -4.99 -4.07 5.17
C PHE A 46 -4.94 -4.22 6.69
N LEU A 47 -4.08 -3.43 7.32
CA LEU A 47 -3.99 -3.30 8.77
C LEU A 47 -4.24 -1.86 9.17
N GLY A 48 -5.34 -1.57 9.85
CA GLY A 48 -5.73 -0.21 10.20
C GLY A 48 -4.77 0.47 11.17
N GLU A 49 -4.51 1.77 10.99
CA GLU A 49 -3.63 2.57 11.88
C GLU A 49 -4.03 2.48 13.37
N TRP A 50 -5.33 2.33 13.62
CA TRP A 50 -5.94 2.32 14.95
C TRP A 50 -5.88 0.93 15.63
N GLU A 51 -5.56 -0.13 14.89
CA GLU A 51 -5.54 -1.48 15.43
C GLU A 51 -4.34 -1.67 16.37
N THR A 52 -4.54 -2.33 17.51
CA THR A 52 -3.44 -2.63 18.45
C THR A 52 -2.29 -3.36 17.75
N HIS A 53 -2.61 -4.28 16.82
CA HIS A 53 -1.62 -4.95 15.99
C HIS A 53 -0.76 -3.98 15.18
N ALA A 54 -1.28 -2.85 14.71
CA ALA A 54 -0.47 -1.86 14.01
C ALA A 54 0.62 -1.23 14.89
N PHE A 55 0.37 -1.12 16.20
CA PHE A 55 1.33 -0.56 17.16
C PHE A 55 2.39 -1.56 17.61
N VAL A 56 2.03 -2.85 17.74
CA VAL A 56 2.93 -3.89 18.26
C VAL A 56 3.59 -4.75 17.18
N SER A 57 3.13 -4.66 15.93
CA SER A 57 3.66 -5.47 14.83
C SER A 57 5.07 -5.03 14.45
N ALA A 58 6.01 -5.97 14.52
CA ALA A 58 7.36 -5.81 13.99
C ALA A 58 7.40 -5.70 12.46
N ASN A 59 6.30 -6.04 11.77
CA ASN A 59 6.23 -6.01 10.30
C ASN A 59 5.91 -4.61 9.75
N ILE A 60 5.48 -3.67 10.60
CA ILE A 60 5.32 -2.26 10.25
C ILE A 60 6.59 -1.52 10.65
N LEU A 61 7.40 -1.19 9.65
CA LEU A 61 8.67 -0.53 9.86
C LEU A 61 8.50 0.97 10.15
N PRO A 62 9.51 1.65 10.71
CA PRO A 62 9.49 3.10 10.89
C PRO A 62 9.17 3.87 9.61
N GLU A 63 9.66 3.40 8.46
CA GLU A 63 9.44 4.02 7.14
C GLU A 63 7.97 3.94 6.73
N ASP A 64 7.30 2.81 6.98
CA ASP A 64 5.86 2.65 6.73
C ASP A 64 5.05 3.66 7.56
N ARG A 65 5.43 3.87 8.84
CA ARG A 65 4.76 4.83 9.74
C ARG A 65 4.96 6.27 9.28
N GLN A 66 6.17 6.62 8.84
CA GLN A 66 6.47 7.94 8.32
C GLN A 66 5.70 8.20 7.02
N ALA A 67 5.62 7.21 6.13
CA ALA A 67 4.82 7.28 4.92
C ALA A 67 3.33 7.51 5.22
N LEU A 68 2.77 6.80 6.20
CA LEU A 68 1.37 6.99 6.60
C LEU A 68 1.14 8.39 7.18
N ALA A 69 2.07 8.90 7.98
CA ALA A 69 2.00 10.26 8.53
C ALA A 69 2.05 11.34 7.43
N ASN A 70 2.94 11.18 6.45
CA ASN A 70 3.02 12.05 5.27
C ASN A 70 1.71 12.05 4.50
N LEU A 71 1.20 10.86 4.19
CA LEU A 71 -0.08 10.67 3.50
C LEU A 71 -1.24 11.32 4.27
N SER A 72 -1.32 11.09 5.58
CA SER A 72 -2.36 11.67 6.45
C SER A 72 -2.35 13.19 6.41
N GLY A 73 -1.18 13.82 6.54
CA GLY A 73 -1.04 15.27 6.44
C GLY A 73 -1.48 15.82 5.07
N ALA A 74 -1.04 15.17 3.99
CA ALA A 74 -1.34 15.58 2.64
C ALA A 74 -2.82 15.36 2.24
N LEU A 75 -3.44 14.26 2.71
CA LEU A 75 -4.89 14.00 2.55
C LEU A 75 -5.73 15.05 3.29
N ARG A 76 -5.35 15.41 4.53
CA ARG A 76 -6.03 16.48 5.28
C ARG A 76 -5.95 17.82 4.56
N LYS A 77 -4.79 18.15 4.00
CA LYS A 77 -4.57 19.37 3.19
C LYS A 77 -5.43 19.37 1.93
N TRP A 78 -5.58 18.21 1.27
CA TRP A 78 -6.43 18.10 0.07
C TRP A 78 -7.91 18.31 0.38
N ASN A 79 -8.36 17.92 1.57
CA ASN A 79 -9.73 18.15 2.06
C ASN A 79 -10.84 17.60 1.14
N ARG A 80 -10.53 16.56 0.35
CA ARG A 80 -11.51 15.83 -0.46
C ARG A 80 -12.25 14.79 0.36
N TYR A 81 -11.55 14.15 1.29
CA TYR A 81 -12.05 13.11 2.17
C TYR A 81 -11.78 13.47 3.63
N ALA A 82 -12.70 13.09 4.52
CA ALA A 82 -12.51 13.15 5.96
C ALA A 82 -11.88 11.86 6.46
N ILE A 83 -10.73 11.95 7.14
CA ILE A 83 -10.10 10.80 7.78
C ILE A 83 -10.87 10.45 9.06
N THR A 84 -11.32 9.20 9.17
CA THR A 84 -11.99 8.66 10.36
C THR A 84 -11.10 7.65 11.10
N ILE A 85 -11.28 7.57 12.42
CA ILE A 85 -10.66 6.55 13.27
C ILE A 85 -11.58 5.33 13.46
N ASP A 86 -12.89 5.45 13.18
CA ASP A 86 -13.81 4.31 13.19
C ASP A 86 -13.89 3.75 11.76
N PRO A 87 -13.24 2.61 11.46
CA PRO A 87 -13.20 2.04 10.12
C PRO A 87 -14.59 1.68 9.60
N ARG A 88 -15.58 1.43 10.48
CA ARG A 88 -16.96 1.10 10.07
C ARG A 88 -17.68 2.28 9.45
N GLN A 89 -17.19 3.49 9.68
CA GLN A 89 -17.68 4.71 9.03
C GLN A 89 -16.94 5.00 7.71
N ALA A 90 -15.82 4.34 7.46
CA ALA A 90 -15.06 4.55 6.24
C ALA A 90 -15.78 3.91 5.05
N GLU A 91 -15.77 4.61 3.92
CA GLU A 91 -16.22 4.09 2.63
C GLU A 91 -15.02 3.61 1.79
N LEU A 92 -13.84 4.13 2.10
CA LEU A 92 -12.57 3.69 1.52
C LEU A 92 -11.55 3.41 2.61
N LEU A 93 -10.72 2.39 2.37
CA LEU A 93 -9.49 2.16 3.12
C LEU A 93 -8.32 2.54 2.24
N ILE A 94 -7.40 3.36 2.76
CA ILE A 94 -6.18 3.76 2.04
C ILE A 94 -4.98 3.16 2.76
N ALA A 95 -4.25 2.32 2.04
CA ALA A 95 -3.14 1.53 2.56
C ALA A 95 -1.82 1.99 1.98
N VAL A 96 -0.78 2.06 2.81
CA VAL A 96 0.60 2.36 2.38
C VAL A 96 1.56 1.24 2.72
N ARG A 97 2.62 1.12 1.93
CA ARG A 97 3.84 0.41 2.31
C ARG A 97 5.04 1.08 1.65
N ALA A 98 6.04 1.42 2.45
CA ALA A 98 7.32 1.88 1.96
C ALA A 98 8.06 0.77 1.22
N GLY A 99 8.78 1.15 0.18
CA GLY A 99 9.65 0.30 -0.59
C GLY A 99 10.79 -0.25 0.27
N ARG A 100 11.15 -1.51 0.05
CA ARG A 100 12.24 -2.17 0.77
C ARG A 100 13.30 -2.60 -0.23
N LEU A 101 14.45 -1.92 -0.23
CA LEU A 101 15.62 -2.46 -0.90
C LEU A 101 16.15 -3.61 -0.04
N ALA A 102 16.17 -4.83 -0.57
CA ALA A 102 16.95 -5.90 0.03
C ALA A 102 18.39 -5.39 0.16
N SER A 103 18.90 -5.28 1.39
CA SER A 103 20.29 -4.92 1.61
C SER A 103 21.16 -6.07 1.14
N ALA A 104 21.56 -6.04 -0.14
CA ALA A 104 22.61 -6.93 -0.64
C ALA A 104 23.98 -6.59 0.00
N ASN A 105 24.10 -5.52 0.80
CA ASN A 105 25.27 -5.26 1.64
C ASN A 105 24.90 -4.48 2.92
N GLY A 106 25.30 -5.03 4.07
CA GLY A 106 25.73 -4.25 5.24
C GLY A 106 24.62 -3.64 6.09
N GLY A 107 24.33 -4.29 7.22
CA GLY A 107 23.62 -3.64 8.32
C GLY A 107 24.35 -2.36 8.76
N ILE A 108 23.64 -1.25 8.83
CA ILE A 108 24.16 -0.02 9.43
C ILE A 108 23.98 -0.15 10.95
N HIS A 109 25.10 -0.37 11.66
CA HIS A 109 25.20 -0.13 13.09
C HIS A 109 25.27 1.38 13.33
N VAL A 110 24.32 1.94 14.07
CA VAL A 110 24.52 3.26 14.69
C VAL A 110 25.34 3.03 15.96
N GLU A 111 26.66 3.21 15.87
CA GLU A 111 27.46 3.42 17.08
C GLU A 111 27.10 4.79 17.65
N THR A 112 26.26 4.82 18.70
CA THR A 112 26.28 5.95 19.63
C THR A 112 27.61 5.88 20.38
N GLY A 113 28.60 6.59 19.85
CA GLY A 113 29.81 6.90 20.59
C GLY A 113 29.44 7.72 21.83
N SER A 114 29.35 7.08 22.99
CA SER A 114 29.41 7.80 24.26
C SER A 114 30.82 8.38 24.37
N ILE A 115 30.95 9.70 24.26
CA ILE A 115 32.17 10.40 24.62
C ILE A 115 32.29 10.29 26.15
N ASP A 116 33.20 9.44 26.61
CA ASP A 116 33.69 9.46 28.00
C ASP A 116 34.41 10.81 28.22
N PRO A 117 34.10 11.59 29.30
CA PRO A 117 34.75 12.88 29.56
C PRO A 117 36.27 12.80 29.77
N THR A 118 36.84 11.58 29.82
CA THR A 118 38.25 11.34 30.13
C THR A 118 39.15 11.08 28.90
N GLY A 119 38.60 11.14 27.68
CA GLY A 119 39.42 11.22 26.45
C GLY A 119 40.25 9.97 26.12
N ARG A 120 39.85 8.77 26.58
CA ARG A 120 40.55 7.50 26.25
C ARG A 120 39.62 6.54 25.53
N THR A 121 39.89 6.28 24.25
CA THR A 121 39.21 5.26 23.44
C THR A 121 39.60 3.86 23.92
N ARG A 122 38.76 3.22 24.76
CA ARG A 122 38.86 1.77 25.01
C ARG A 122 37.98 1.04 24.00
N ARG A 123 38.63 0.29 23.11
CA ARG A 123 37.98 -0.70 22.23
C ARG A 123 37.52 -1.88 23.09
N MET A 124 36.30 -1.83 23.62
CA MET A 124 35.65 -2.99 24.23
C MET A 124 34.91 -3.78 23.13
N PRO A 125 34.95 -5.12 23.12
CA PRO A 125 34.03 -5.92 22.32
C PRO A 125 32.66 -5.88 23.01
N GLY A 126 31.90 -4.84 22.70
CA GLY A 126 30.54 -4.65 23.21
C GLY A 126 29.55 -5.50 22.42
N VAL A 127 28.86 -6.40 23.13
CA VAL A 127 27.67 -7.10 22.67
C VAL A 127 26.62 -6.04 22.29
N GLY A 128 26.37 -5.86 21.00
CA GLY A 128 25.26 -5.07 20.49
C GLY A 128 23.95 -5.81 20.74
N ILE A 129 23.20 -5.39 21.76
CA ILE A 129 21.80 -5.79 21.94
C ILE A 129 20.96 -4.75 21.21
N GLY A 130 20.58 -5.07 19.98
CA GLY A 130 19.57 -4.35 19.20
C GLY A 130 19.11 -5.28 18.08
N PRO A 131 17.80 -5.51 17.90
CA PRO A 131 17.35 -6.49 16.94
C PRO A 131 17.76 -6.04 15.53
N ALA A 132 18.47 -6.91 14.82
CA ALA A 132 18.42 -6.91 13.36
C ALA A 132 17.01 -7.35 12.98
N ILE A 133 16.05 -6.43 13.06
CA ILE A 133 14.67 -6.68 12.68
C ILE A 133 14.67 -7.02 11.20
N GLY A 134 14.06 -8.16 10.87
CA GLY A 134 14.28 -8.93 9.66
C GLY A 134 14.46 -8.11 8.39
N ALA A 135 15.45 -8.51 7.58
CA ALA A 135 15.54 -8.15 6.18
C ALA A 135 14.32 -8.75 5.45
N GLU A 136 13.17 -8.12 5.60
CA GLU A 136 11.97 -8.49 4.88
C GLU A 136 12.15 -7.96 3.45
N ALA A 137 12.48 -8.89 2.55
CA ALA A 137 12.59 -8.63 1.12
C ALA A 137 11.19 -8.32 0.57
N GLY A 138 10.79 -7.06 0.67
CA GLY A 138 9.62 -6.52 0.01
C GLY A 138 9.96 -5.99 -1.40
N PRO A 139 8.95 -5.68 -2.22
CA PRO A 139 9.18 -4.91 -3.44
C PRO A 139 9.91 -3.60 -3.13
N PRO A 140 10.84 -3.17 -4.01
CA PRO A 140 11.74 -2.05 -3.75
C PRO A 140 11.02 -0.70 -3.76
N SER A 141 9.89 -0.59 -4.46
CA SER A 141 9.13 0.64 -4.63
C SER A 141 8.04 0.79 -3.57
N ASP A 142 7.73 2.06 -3.27
CA ASP A 142 6.61 2.42 -2.43
C ASP A 142 5.30 1.98 -3.07
N TYR A 143 4.29 1.77 -2.24
CA TYR A 143 2.98 1.26 -2.64
C TYR A 143 1.87 2.06 -1.95
N LEU A 144 0.90 2.52 -2.74
CA LEU A 144 -0.35 3.11 -2.26
C LEU A 144 -1.51 2.37 -2.91
N ALA A 145 -2.46 1.92 -2.09
CA ALA A 145 -3.68 1.29 -2.56
C ALA A 145 -4.92 1.88 -1.90
N VAL A 146 -6.03 1.80 -2.63
CA VAL A 146 -7.36 2.17 -2.13
C VAL A 146 -8.29 0.99 -2.33
N TYR A 147 -8.98 0.63 -1.26
CA TYR A 147 -9.95 -0.44 -1.19
C TYR A 147 -11.33 0.14 -0.92
N ALA A 148 -12.37 -0.49 -1.47
CA ALA A 148 -13.72 -0.25 -1.00
C ALA A 148 -13.85 -0.82 0.42
N ALA A 149 -14.32 -0.02 1.37
CA ALA A 149 -14.56 -0.50 2.73
C ALA A 149 -15.92 -1.20 2.83
N HIS A 150 -15.99 -2.32 3.55
CA HIS A 150 -17.24 -3.00 3.89
C HIS A 150 -17.26 -3.21 5.41
N GLU A 151 -18.04 -2.39 6.13
CA GLU A 151 -18.09 -2.42 7.61
C GLU A 151 -16.72 -2.33 8.29
N GLY A 152 -15.78 -1.60 7.68
CA GLY A 152 -14.42 -1.43 8.18
C GLY A 152 -13.43 -2.52 7.76
N GLU A 153 -13.88 -3.52 7.00
CA GLU A 153 -13.04 -4.56 6.42
C GLU A 153 -12.62 -4.23 4.98
N GLU A 154 -11.50 -4.82 4.56
CA GLU A 154 -10.97 -4.71 3.21
C GLU A 154 -11.90 -5.40 2.19
N GLY A 155 -12.51 -4.60 1.32
CA GLY A 155 -13.22 -5.08 0.14
C GLY A 155 -12.35 -5.04 -1.12
N PRO A 156 -12.97 -5.02 -2.32
CA PRO A 156 -12.22 -4.98 -3.57
C PRO A 156 -11.27 -3.78 -3.65
N ARG A 157 -10.05 -4.03 -4.12
CA ARG A 157 -9.10 -2.97 -4.48
C ARG A 157 -9.60 -2.23 -5.72
N ILE A 158 -9.77 -0.91 -5.58
CA ILE A 158 -10.33 -0.05 -6.64
C ILE A 158 -9.29 0.89 -7.26
N TRP A 159 -8.15 1.07 -6.59
CA TRP A 159 -7.02 1.84 -7.11
C TRP A 159 -5.71 1.35 -6.48
N ARG A 160 -4.61 1.39 -7.24
CA ARG A 160 -3.26 1.20 -6.72
C ARG A 160 -2.21 1.76 -7.67
N LYS A 161 -1.09 2.23 -7.11
CA LYS A 161 0.15 2.50 -7.86
C LYS A 161 1.37 2.17 -6.99
N THR A 162 2.48 1.94 -7.68
CA THR A 162 3.82 1.81 -7.09
C THR A 162 4.74 2.84 -7.71
N GLU A 163 5.62 3.41 -6.92
CA GLU A 163 6.59 4.41 -7.37
C GLU A 163 7.79 4.43 -6.43
N ASP A 164 8.99 4.64 -6.95
CA ASP A 164 10.18 4.80 -6.11
C ASP A 164 10.09 6.14 -5.37
N ASP A 165 10.27 6.14 -4.05
CA ASP A 165 10.09 7.31 -3.17
C ASP A 165 8.70 7.98 -3.31
N GLY A 166 7.69 7.21 -3.72
CA GLY A 166 6.33 7.67 -3.97
C GLY A 166 5.56 8.13 -2.72
N LEU A 167 6.03 7.79 -1.52
CA LEU A 167 5.44 8.17 -0.22
C LEU A 167 6.29 9.22 0.54
N GLY A 168 7.38 9.68 -0.08
CA GLY A 168 8.31 10.65 0.48
C GLY A 168 7.73 12.07 0.58
N GLY A 169 8.15 12.79 1.63
CA GLY A 169 7.88 14.23 1.78
C GLY A 169 6.44 14.62 2.15
N LYS A 170 6.16 15.93 2.11
CA LYS A 170 4.88 16.51 2.56
C LYS A 170 3.75 16.43 1.53
N ASP A 171 4.09 16.23 0.26
CA ASP A 171 3.16 16.13 -0.86
C ASP A 171 3.58 14.89 -1.68
N PRO A 172 3.21 13.67 -1.23
CA PRO A 172 3.77 12.44 -1.80
C PRO A 172 3.37 12.21 -3.26
N PRO A 173 4.29 11.80 -4.16
CA PRO A 173 3.99 11.56 -5.57
C PRO A 173 2.83 10.59 -5.83
N LEU A 174 2.74 9.50 -5.07
CA LEU A 174 1.63 8.54 -5.21
C LEU A 174 0.28 9.15 -4.83
N LEU A 175 0.25 10.10 -3.88
CA LEU A 175 -0.98 10.83 -3.57
C LEU A 175 -1.34 11.79 -4.70
N GLU A 176 -0.38 12.51 -5.30
CA GLU A 176 -0.66 13.38 -6.45
C GLU A 176 -1.19 12.60 -7.65
N ASN A 177 -0.64 11.41 -7.89
CA ASN A 177 -1.15 10.47 -8.87
C ASN A 177 -2.61 10.06 -8.57
N PHE A 178 -2.91 9.74 -7.31
CA PHE A 178 -4.27 9.40 -6.90
C PHE A 178 -5.24 10.58 -7.11
N LYS A 179 -4.86 11.80 -6.69
CA LYS A 179 -5.65 13.02 -6.91
C LYS A 179 -5.96 13.23 -8.38
N SER A 180 -4.94 13.17 -9.23
CA SER A 180 -5.07 13.34 -10.67
C SER A 180 -6.06 12.34 -11.27
N ASP A 181 -5.96 11.06 -10.90
CA ASP A 181 -6.85 10.01 -11.39
C ASP A 181 -8.31 10.25 -10.93
N VAL A 182 -8.52 10.62 -9.66
CA VAL A 182 -9.85 10.97 -9.12
C VAL A 182 -10.46 12.16 -9.84
N GLU A 183 -9.67 13.21 -10.11
CA GLU A 183 -10.13 14.39 -10.84
C GLU A 183 -10.44 14.10 -12.30
N ALA A 184 -9.62 13.27 -12.96
CA ALA A 184 -9.87 12.81 -14.31
C ALA A 184 -11.17 12.03 -14.39
N ALA A 185 -11.43 11.13 -13.44
CA ALA A 185 -12.68 10.39 -13.33
C ALA A 185 -13.88 11.31 -13.11
N ALA A 186 -13.75 12.33 -12.25
CA ALA A 186 -14.80 13.32 -11.99
C ALA A 186 -15.14 14.17 -13.23
N LYS A 187 -14.16 14.44 -14.10
CA LYS A 187 -14.39 15.15 -15.38
C LYS A 187 -15.12 14.24 -16.37
N GLN A 188 -14.73 12.97 -16.44
CA GLN A 188 -15.37 12.00 -17.33
C GLN A 188 -16.82 11.70 -16.93
N SER A 189 -17.15 11.69 -15.64
CA SER A 189 -18.52 11.45 -15.17
C SER A 189 -19.49 12.59 -15.48
N LYS A 190 -18.98 13.80 -15.77
CA LYS A 190 -19.78 15.00 -16.11
C LYS A 190 -20.00 15.18 -17.61
N LYS A 191 -19.32 14.40 -18.46
CA LYS A 191 -19.49 14.50 -19.92
C LYS A 191 -20.82 13.83 -20.30
N PRO A 192 -21.74 14.54 -20.98
CA PRO A 192 -23.06 14.02 -21.36
C PRO A 192 -22.97 12.86 -22.36
#